data_AF-A0A7Y1V3E9-F1
#
_entry.id   AF-A0A7Y1V3E9-F1
#
_cell.length_a   1.000
_cell.length_b   1.000
_cell.length_c   1.000
_cell.angle_alpha   90.00
_cell.angle_beta   90.00
_cell.angle_gamma   90.00
#
_symmetry.space_group_name_H-M   'P 1'
#
loop_
_entity.id
_entity.type
_entity.pdbx_description
1 polymer ?
#
loop_
_entity_poly.entity_id
_entity_poly.type
_entity_poly.pdbx_seq_one_letter_code
_entity_poly.pdbx_strand_id
1 'polypeptide(L)'
;EIKPQVDKYTLEGKDIILLAEGRLVNLGCATGHPSFVMSNSFTNQVLAQLELWKNSDQYEHKVYMLPKHLDEEVARLHLAKIGVELDELTDQQATYLGIKKEGPYKPDYYRY
;
A
#
# COMPACT_ATOMS: atom_id res chain seq x y z
N GLU A 1 -7.08 -32.72 10.42
CA GLU A 1 -7.56 -31.48 11.06
C GLU A 1 -7.63 -31.57 12.58
N ILE A 2 -7.02 -30.62 13.29
CA ILE A 2 -7.10 -30.41 14.76
C ILE A 2 -8.28 -29.48 15.09
N LYS A 3 -8.37 -28.36 14.36
CA LYS A 3 -9.45 -27.37 14.36
C LYS A 3 -9.47 -26.69 12.99
N PRO A 4 -10.50 -25.89 12.64
CA PRO A 4 -10.52 -25.17 11.38
C PRO A 4 -9.20 -24.46 11.08
N GLN A 5 -8.63 -24.74 9.91
CA GLN A 5 -7.37 -24.18 9.41
C GLN A 5 -6.10 -24.59 10.17
N VAL A 6 -6.16 -25.65 10.97
CA VAL A 6 -5.01 -26.25 11.63
C VAL A 6 -5.04 -27.75 11.42
N ASP A 7 -4.15 -28.24 10.57
CA ASP A 7 -4.01 -29.66 10.26
C ASP A 7 -2.75 -30.25 10.88
N LYS A 8 -2.82 -31.52 11.23
CA LYS A 8 -1.67 -32.31 11.65
C LYS A 8 -1.48 -33.48 10.70
N TYR A 9 -0.28 -33.60 10.16
CA TYR A 9 0.15 -34.73 9.34
C TYR A 9 1.29 -35.44 10.06
N THR A 10 1.25 -36.77 10.12
CA THR A 10 2.36 -37.56 10.67
C THR A 10 3.15 -38.18 9.52
N LEU A 11 4.40 -37.76 9.36
CA LEU A 11 5.34 -38.31 8.37
C LEU A 11 6.49 -38.98 9.12
N GLU A 12 6.71 -40.28 8.87
CA GLU A 12 7.83 -41.04 9.46
C GLU A 12 7.90 -40.91 10.99
N GLY A 13 6.74 -40.89 11.65
CA GLY A 13 6.64 -40.73 13.11
C GLY A 13 6.84 -39.29 13.63
N LYS A 14 7.05 -38.30 12.76
CA LYS A 14 7.10 -36.87 13.10
C LYS A 14 5.80 -36.18 12.74
N ASP A 15 5.27 -35.41 13.68
CA ASP A 15 4.07 -34.61 13.47
C ASP A 15 4.43 -33.23 12.86
N ILE A 16 3.73 -32.85 11.79
CA ILE A 16 3.81 -31.57 11.09
C ILE A 16 2.47 -30.85 11.26
N ILE A 17 2.51 -29.62 11.77
CA ILE A 17 1.32 -28.75 11.84
C ILE A 17 1.30 -27.84 10.62
N LEU A 18 0.28 -28.01 9.77
CA LEU A 18 0.03 -27.16 8.62
C LEU A 18 -1.08 -26.16 8.95
N LEU A 19 -0.82 -24.88 8.73
CA LEU A 19 -1.79 -23.80 8.93
C LEU A 19 -2.41 -23.38 7.60
N ALA A 20 -3.70 -23.04 7.64
CA ALA A 20 -4.47 -22.55 6.51
C ALA A 20 -4.39 -23.42 5.24
N GLU A 21 -4.11 -24.72 5.36
CA GLU A 21 -3.83 -25.61 4.22
C GLU A 21 -2.73 -25.06 3.28
N GLY A 22 -1.78 -24.28 3.81
CA GLY A 22 -0.73 -23.61 3.02
C GLY A 22 -1.16 -22.31 2.32
N ARG A 23 -2.40 -21.84 2.54
CA ARG A 23 -2.88 -20.53 2.07
C ARG A 23 -2.33 -19.40 2.96
N LEU A 24 -2.72 -18.16 2.65
CA LEU A 24 -2.31 -16.95 3.37
C LEU A 24 -2.72 -17.02 4.85
N VAL A 25 -1.76 -17.35 5.72
CA VAL A 25 -2.01 -17.64 7.14
C VAL A 25 -2.56 -16.43 7.92
N ASN A 26 -2.15 -15.21 7.57
CA ASN A 26 -2.65 -14.00 8.21
C ASN A 26 -4.16 -13.78 7.96
N LEU A 27 -4.66 -14.19 6.79
CA LEU A 27 -6.09 -14.11 6.45
C LEU A 27 -6.86 -15.36 6.89
N GLY A 28 -6.24 -16.55 6.78
CA GLY A 28 -6.89 -17.82 7.08
C GLY A 28 -6.95 -18.16 8.56
N CYS A 29 -5.96 -17.71 9.35
CA CYS A 29 -5.84 -18.03 10.78
C CYS A 29 -5.93 -16.80 11.69
N ALA A 30 -6.06 -15.60 11.12
CA ALA A 30 -6.24 -14.34 11.84
C ALA A 30 -7.17 -13.40 11.04
N THR A 31 -7.00 -12.10 11.18
CA THR A 31 -7.87 -11.08 10.55
C THR A 31 -7.15 -10.24 9.48
N GLY A 32 -6.00 -10.70 9.00
CA GLY A 32 -5.21 -10.00 7.99
C GLY A 32 -4.51 -8.76 8.52
N HIS A 33 -4.36 -7.78 7.65
CA HIS A 33 -3.73 -6.52 7.99
C HIS A 33 -4.67 -5.60 8.79
N PRO A 34 -4.17 -4.86 9.80
CA PRO A 34 -4.97 -3.89 10.54
C PRO A 34 -5.55 -2.79 9.66
N SER A 35 -6.67 -2.20 10.09
CA SER A 35 -7.42 -1.20 9.31
C SER A 35 -6.58 -0.01 8.85
N PHE A 36 -5.61 0.46 9.65
CA PHE A 36 -4.80 1.64 9.32
C PHE A 36 -3.90 1.41 8.09
N VAL A 37 -3.22 0.26 8.01
CA VAL A 37 -2.39 -0.04 6.84
C VAL A 37 -3.28 -0.37 5.62
N MET A 38 -4.43 -0.99 5.83
CA MET A 38 -5.41 -1.23 4.76
C MET A 38 -6.02 0.06 4.23
N SER A 39 -6.16 1.09 5.07
CA SER A 39 -6.60 2.43 4.65
C SER A 39 -5.69 3.01 3.56
N ASN A 40 -4.37 2.86 3.67
CA ASN A 40 -3.43 3.30 2.63
C ASN A 40 -3.67 2.56 1.29
N SER A 41 -3.90 1.25 1.35
CA SER A 41 -4.17 0.45 0.16
C SER A 41 -5.52 0.81 -0.48
N PHE A 42 -6.56 1.01 0.33
CA PHE A 42 -7.89 1.32 -0.16
C PHE A 42 -8.06 2.77 -0.63
N THR A 43 -7.33 3.73 -0.06
CA THR A 43 -7.24 5.09 -0.61
C THR A 43 -6.65 5.06 -2.02
N ASN A 44 -5.54 4.33 -2.24
CA ASN A 44 -4.98 4.11 -3.57
C ASN A 44 -6.02 3.51 -4.54
N GLN A 45 -6.74 2.47 -4.10
CA GLN A 45 -7.80 1.86 -4.92
C GLN A 45 -8.88 2.87 -5.32
N VAL A 46 -9.38 3.67 -4.37
CA VAL A 46 -10.42 4.67 -4.66
C VAL A 46 -9.92 5.75 -5.62
N LEU A 47 -8.69 6.25 -5.44
CA LEU A 47 -8.10 7.24 -6.34
C LEU A 47 -7.92 6.66 -7.76
N ALA A 48 -7.44 5.42 -7.89
CA ALA A 48 -7.32 4.76 -9.17
C ALA A 48 -8.69 4.54 -9.85
N GLN A 49 -9.71 4.16 -9.08
CA GLN A 49 -11.07 4.02 -9.61
C GLN A 49 -11.63 5.37 -10.10
N LEU A 50 -11.40 6.46 -9.36
CA LEU A 50 -11.82 7.80 -9.76
C LEU A 50 -11.10 8.27 -11.03
N GLU A 51 -9.79 8.00 -11.14
CA GLU A 51 -8.98 8.34 -12.30
C GLU A 51 -9.47 7.62 -13.55
N LEU A 52 -9.62 6.29 -13.48
CA LEU A 52 -10.13 5.51 -14.60
C LEU A 52 -11.56 5.88 -14.96
N TRP A 53 -12.42 6.15 -13.97
CA TRP A 53 -13.81 6.53 -14.24
C TRP A 53 -13.92 7.88 -14.96
N LYS A 54 -13.10 8.86 -14.56
CA LYS A 54 -13.20 10.24 -15.08
C LYS A 54 -12.38 10.47 -16.35
N ASN A 55 -11.25 9.76 -16.52
CA ASN A 55 -10.25 10.05 -17.54
C ASN A 55 -9.88 8.80 -18.37
N SER A 56 -10.75 7.77 -18.44
CA SER A 56 -10.47 6.52 -19.17
C SER A 56 -10.03 6.71 -20.62
N ASP A 57 -10.48 7.77 -21.28
CA ASP A 57 -10.11 8.12 -22.66
C ASP A 57 -8.65 8.55 -22.83
N GLN A 58 -7.97 8.88 -21.72
CA GLN A 58 -6.55 9.25 -21.69
C GLN A 58 -5.62 8.03 -21.55
N TYR A 59 -6.17 6.82 -21.39
CA TYR A 59 -5.41 5.60 -21.15
C TYR A 59 -5.56 4.60 -22.30
N GLU A 60 -4.44 3.97 -22.68
CA GLU A 60 -4.45 2.81 -23.58
C GLU A 60 -4.69 1.52 -22.78
N HIS A 61 -4.83 0.38 -23.47
CA HIS A 61 -4.89 -0.94 -22.83
C HIS A 61 -3.49 -1.39 -22.35
N LYS A 62 -2.98 -0.75 -21.31
CA LYS A 62 -1.70 -1.03 -20.65
C LYS A 62 -1.88 -1.04 -19.13
N VAL A 63 -0.86 -1.52 -18.43
CA VAL A 63 -0.81 -1.41 -16.97
C VAL A 63 -0.13 -0.10 -16.61
N TYR A 64 -0.80 0.69 -15.76
CA TYR A 64 -0.30 1.98 -15.29
C TYR A 64 -0.12 1.94 -13.77
N MET A 65 0.84 2.73 -13.30
CA MET A 65 0.98 3.06 -11.88
C MET A 65 0.25 4.38 -11.61
N LEU A 66 -0.24 4.57 -10.38
CA LEU A 66 -0.74 5.87 -9.97
C LEU A 66 0.36 6.93 -10.08
N PRO A 67 0.05 8.14 -10.57
CA PRO A 67 0.98 9.26 -10.55
C PRO A 67 1.54 9.52 -9.14
N LYS A 68 2.83 9.85 -9.05
CA LYS A 68 3.55 10.01 -7.78
C LYS A 68 2.91 11.03 -6.83
N HIS A 69 2.32 12.11 -7.34
CA HIS A 69 1.65 13.11 -6.51
C HIS A 69 0.40 12.53 -5.79
N LEU A 70 -0.28 11.54 -6.37
CA LEU A 70 -1.39 10.84 -5.71
C LEU A 70 -0.87 9.87 -4.65
N ASP A 71 0.26 9.19 -4.90
CA ASP A 71 0.90 8.33 -3.91
C ASP A 71 1.35 9.14 -2.66
N GLU A 72 1.95 10.31 -2.89
CA GLU A 72 2.29 11.27 -1.83
C GLU A 72 1.04 11.79 -1.10
N GLU A 73 -0.07 12.03 -1.80
CA GLU A 73 -1.34 12.41 -1.18
C GLU A 73 -1.90 11.29 -0.29
N VAL A 74 -1.81 10.02 -0.72
CA VAL A 74 -2.18 8.88 0.14
C VAL A 74 -1.38 8.92 1.43
N ALA A 75 -0.05 9.08 1.36
CA ALA A 75 0.77 9.17 2.56
C ALA A 75 0.38 10.36 3.45
N ARG A 76 0.21 11.55 2.85
CA ARG A 76 -0.15 12.81 3.54
C ARG A 76 -1.44 12.67 4.35
N LEU A 77 -2.47 12.04 3.77
CA LEU A 77 -3.77 11.83 4.42
C LEU A 77 -3.70 11.00 5.71
N HIS A 78 -2.64 10.21 5.92
CA HIS A 78 -2.50 9.34 7.08
C HIS A 78 -1.64 9.94 8.21
N LEU A 79 -0.88 11.02 7.96
CA LEU A 79 0.09 11.58 8.91
C LEU A 79 -0.56 12.11 10.20
N ALA A 80 -1.63 12.89 10.05
CA ALA A 80 -2.31 13.50 11.19
C ALA A 80 -2.81 12.46 12.21
N LYS A 81 -3.22 11.28 11.74
CA LYS A 81 -3.74 10.21 12.61
C LYS A 81 -2.67 9.63 13.55
N ILE A 82 -1.41 9.68 13.15
CA ILE A 82 -0.26 9.20 13.92
C ILE A 82 0.53 10.34 14.56
N GLY A 83 0.02 11.57 14.53
CA GLY A 83 0.65 12.73 15.15
C GLY A 83 1.94 13.18 14.46
N VAL A 84 2.09 12.89 13.16
CA VAL A 84 3.23 13.35 12.38
C VAL A 84 2.92 14.73 11.80
N GLU A 85 3.82 15.67 12.05
CA GLU A 85 3.87 16.98 11.40
C GLU A 85 4.84 16.91 10.22
N LEU A 86 4.43 17.47 9.08
CA LEU A 86 5.22 17.47 7.85
C LEU A 86 5.79 18.86 7.62
N ASP A 87 7.12 18.97 7.55
CA ASP A 87 7.77 20.23 7.22
C ASP A 87 7.49 20.66 5.78
N GLU A 88 7.38 21.96 5.56
CA GLU A 88 7.23 22.56 4.23
C GLU A 88 8.55 23.16 3.74
N LEU A 89 8.89 22.89 2.47
CA LEU A 89 10.06 23.49 1.84
C LEU A 89 9.88 25.02 1.69
N THR A 90 10.93 25.79 1.97
CA THR A 90 10.99 27.20 1.59
C THR A 90 11.18 27.36 0.08
N ASP A 91 10.89 28.54 -0.49
CA ASP A 91 11.07 28.78 -1.93
C ASP A 91 12.53 28.57 -2.37
N GLN A 92 13.46 28.95 -1.49
CA GLN A 92 14.90 28.77 -1.72
C GLN A 92 15.27 27.28 -1.77
N GLN A 93 14.74 26.47 -0.85
CA GLN A 93 15.00 25.03 -0.82
C GLN A 93 14.39 24.32 -2.04
N ALA A 94 13.14 24.63 -2.38
CA ALA A 94 12.46 24.06 -3.54
C ALA A 94 13.21 24.38 -4.84
N THR A 95 13.62 25.64 -5.02
CA THR A 95 14.42 26.08 -6.17
C THR A 95 15.78 25.39 -6.22
N TYR A 96 16.46 25.28 -5.08
CA TYR A 96 17.77 24.62 -4.97
C TYR A 96 17.70 23.14 -5.36
N LEU A 97 16.63 22.44 -4.95
CA LEU A 97 16.41 21.03 -5.25
C LEU A 97 15.79 20.79 -6.64
N GLY A 98 15.32 21.84 -7.32
CA GLY A 98 14.67 21.72 -8.63
C GLY A 98 13.31 21.02 -8.57
N ILE A 99 12.59 21.14 -7.45
CA ILE A 99 11.27 20.52 -7.24
C ILE A 99 10.26 21.57 -6.76
N LYS A 100 8.96 21.28 -6.95
CA LYS A 100 7.88 22.14 -6.41
C LYS A 100 7.75 21.92 -4.90
N LYS A 101 7.26 22.93 -4.17
CA LYS A 101 6.98 22.81 -2.73
C LYS A 101 5.94 21.75 -2.42
N GLU A 102 5.00 21.54 -3.32
CA GLU A 102 3.88 20.61 -3.21
C GLU A 102 4.22 19.20 -3.73
N GLY A 103 5.44 19.02 -4.26
CA GLY A 103 5.88 17.78 -4.89
C GLY A 103 5.52 17.67 -6.38
N PRO A 104 5.75 16.50 -7.01
CA PRO A 104 6.36 15.32 -6.42
C PRO A 104 7.81 15.55 -5.97
N TYR A 105 8.18 14.98 -4.82
CA TYR A 105 9.46 15.24 -4.15
C TYR A 105 10.59 14.30 -4.59
N LYS A 106 10.30 13.30 -5.42
CA LYS A 106 11.25 12.28 -5.87
C LYS A 106 11.05 11.95 -7.35
N PRO A 107 12.12 11.57 -8.07
CA PRO A 107 11.99 11.09 -9.44
C PRO A 107 11.32 9.71 -9.51
N ASP A 108 10.82 9.32 -10.68
CA ASP A 108 10.06 8.07 -10.85
C ASP A 108 10.86 6.79 -10.57
N TYR A 109 12.17 6.81 -10.81
CA TYR A 109 13.05 5.67 -10.53
C TYR A 109 13.46 5.54 -9.05
N TYR A 110 13.02 6.47 -8.18
CA TYR A 110 13.33 6.40 -6.76
C TYR A 110 12.63 5.20 -6.11
N ARG A 111 13.33 4.52 -5.18
CA ARG A 111 12.86 3.23 -4.64
C ARG A 111 11.94 3.35 -3.43
N TYR A 112 11.70 4.56 -2.90
CA TYR A 112 10.66 4.91 -1.92
C TYR A 112 10.26 6.38 -2.07
#